data_AF-A0A926KQ07-F1
#
_entry.id   AF-A0A926KQ07-F1
#
_cell.length_a   1.000
_cell.length_b   1.000
_cell.length_c   1.000
_cell.angle_alpha   90.00
_cell.angle_beta   90.00
_cell.angle_gamma   90.00
#
_symmetry.space_group_name_H-M   'P 1'
#
loop_
_entity.id
_entity.type
_entity.pdbx_description
1 polymer ?
#
loop_
_entity_poly.entity_id
_entity_poly.type
_entity_poly.pdbx_seq_one_letter_code
_entity_poly.pdbx_strand_id
1 'polypeptide(L)'
;MSHLHNGLNMVEINTLVLGKTIGGFLSLVYIFYFIQLSSWITRSVGDFMHLTLMPKTPITMFHIMFLSLACYASLKEITAIVRVNEFIAPLIFIMFWVTYLALVSEWSWERFMPSFRLDLFNTMKETTDILAIPFMDTAICLTMIFPFMSTSKMKPVFSGILFTATFISLMIFIMIGVIGITRASHLTYPLFTVFQELRIYAFIEHVEAIVSIAVLYTVFFKLCVVYYNIVLGICTLFNIRNKTMISIPLIWVISGFALSNHTSLIDFREWDKKYMFIYTMLYAVIIPILLLIVTKLKRLKKAG
;
A
#
# COMPACT_ATOMS: atom_id res chain seq x y z
N MET A 1 -17.37 -3.59 12.14
CA MET A 1 -17.74 -4.73 11.26
C MET A 1 -17.06 -6.03 11.70
N SER A 2 -15.75 -6.01 11.92
CA SER A 2 -14.96 -7.16 12.42
C SER A 2 -15.46 -7.75 13.74
N HIS A 3 -15.96 -6.94 14.68
CA HIS A 3 -16.58 -7.40 15.94
C HIS A 3 -17.94 -8.08 15.77
N LEU A 4 -18.66 -7.77 14.68
CA LEU A 4 -20.02 -8.28 14.43
C LEU A 4 -20.02 -9.62 13.70
N HIS A 5 -18.96 -9.91 12.93
CA HIS A 5 -18.79 -11.12 12.14
C HIS A 5 -17.38 -11.70 12.40
N ASN A 6 -17.19 -12.29 13.57
CA ASN A 6 -15.91 -12.88 13.97
C ASN A 6 -15.57 -14.08 13.07
N GLY A 7 -14.34 -14.12 12.56
CA GLY A 7 -13.80 -15.26 11.80
C GLY A 7 -14.18 -15.30 10.31
N LEU A 8 -14.94 -14.31 9.81
CA LEU A 8 -15.31 -14.25 8.39
C LEU A 8 -14.52 -13.19 7.64
N ASN A 9 -14.01 -13.53 6.45
CA ASN A 9 -13.37 -12.57 5.56
C ASN A 9 -14.42 -11.68 4.88
N MET A 10 -13.97 -10.63 4.19
CA MET A 10 -14.89 -9.67 3.56
C MET A 10 -15.83 -10.32 2.52
N VAL A 11 -15.36 -11.33 1.77
CA VAL A 11 -16.18 -12.06 0.79
C VAL A 11 -17.31 -12.83 1.50
N GLU A 12 -16.98 -13.50 2.59
CA GLU A 12 -17.94 -14.23 3.41
C GLU A 12 -18.95 -13.29 4.08
N ILE A 13 -18.50 -12.12 4.57
CA ILE A 13 -19.39 -11.10 5.14
C ILE A 13 -20.36 -10.60 4.07
N ASN A 14 -19.88 -10.30 2.86
CA ASN A 14 -20.71 -9.81 1.77
C ASN A 14 -21.80 -10.83 1.40
N THR A 15 -21.42 -12.09 1.22
CA THR A 15 -22.34 -13.18 0.87
C THR A 15 -23.32 -13.50 1.99
N LEU A 16 -22.91 -13.44 3.26
CA LEU A 16 -23.77 -13.63 4.42
C LEU A 16 -24.81 -12.49 4.56
N VAL A 17 -24.38 -11.23 4.42
CA VAL A 17 -25.22 -10.06 4.67
C VAL A 17 -26.16 -9.79 3.49
N LEU A 18 -25.69 -9.93 2.24
CA LEU A 18 -26.45 -9.55 1.04
C LEU A 18 -26.99 -10.75 0.25
N GLY A 19 -26.64 -11.98 0.64
CA GLY A 19 -26.97 -13.19 -0.10
C GLY A 19 -25.99 -13.49 -1.23
N LYS A 20 -26.15 -14.66 -1.86
CA LYS A 20 -25.17 -15.19 -2.82
C LYS A 20 -25.00 -14.34 -4.09
N THR A 21 -26.07 -13.73 -4.59
CA THR A 21 -26.05 -12.95 -5.83
C THR A 21 -25.43 -11.57 -5.63
N ILE A 22 -26.07 -10.71 -4.82
CA ILE A 22 -25.61 -9.34 -4.57
C ILE A 22 -24.29 -9.34 -3.81
N GLY A 23 -24.15 -10.19 -2.79
CA GLY A 23 -22.89 -10.33 -2.04
C GLY A 23 -21.76 -10.89 -2.89
N GLY A 24 -22.07 -11.77 -3.84
CA GLY A 24 -21.10 -12.28 -4.81
C GLY A 24 -20.60 -11.20 -5.76
N PHE A 25 -21.52 -10.40 -6.33
CA PHE A 25 -21.15 -9.26 -7.17
C PHE A 25 -20.30 -8.24 -6.41
N LEU A 26 -20.69 -7.87 -5.19
CA LEU A 26 -19.90 -6.94 -4.37
C LEU A 26 -18.51 -7.50 -4.05
N SER A 27 -18.39 -8.81 -3.85
CA SER A 27 -17.09 -9.46 -3.63
C SER A 27 -16.22 -9.42 -4.88
N LEU A 28 -16.79 -9.59 -6.08
CA LEU A 28 -16.06 -9.39 -7.35
C LEU A 28 -15.53 -7.96 -7.47
N VAL A 29 -16.33 -6.96 -7.09
CA VAL A 29 -15.94 -5.55 -7.09
C VAL A 29 -14.72 -5.30 -6.18
N TYR A 30 -14.67 -5.95 -4.99
CA TYR A 30 -13.48 -5.90 -4.12
C TYR A 30 -12.27 -6.66 -4.69
N ILE A 31 -12.49 -7.83 -5.29
CA ILE A 31 -11.40 -8.58 -5.93
C ILE A 31 -10.78 -7.75 -7.07
N PHE A 32 -11.62 -7.11 -7.89
CA PHE A 32 -11.17 -6.21 -8.95
C PHE A 32 -10.38 -5.02 -8.39
N TYR A 33 -10.85 -4.42 -7.28
CA TYR A 33 -10.09 -3.39 -6.58
C TYR A 33 -8.68 -3.86 -6.19
N PHE A 34 -8.55 -5.06 -5.62
CA PHE A 34 -7.23 -5.59 -5.27
C PHE A 34 -6.35 -5.89 -6.49
N ILE A 35 -6.93 -6.32 -7.63
CA ILE A 35 -6.19 -6.49 -8.89
C ILE A 35 -5.68 -5.15 -9.40
N GLN A 36 -6.51 -4.10 -9.37
CA GLN A 36 -6.10 -2.75 -9.75
C GLN A 36 -4.99 -2.23 -8.82
N LEU A 37 -5.14 -2.44 -7.51
CA LEU A 37 -4.14 -2.05 -6.53
C LEU A 37 -2.80 -2.78 -6.71
N SER A 38 -2.81 -4.10 -6.95
CA SER A 38 -1.58 -4.86 -7.20
C SER A 38 -0.90 -4.44 -8.50
N SER A 39 -1.70 -4.03 -9.48
CA SER A 39 -1.23 -3.49 -10.75
C SER A 39 -0.52 -2.13 -10.57
N TRP A 40 -1.10 -1.20 -9.80
CA TRP A 40 -0.44 0.06 -9.46
C TRP A 40 0.85 -0.14 -8.67
N ILE A 41 0.84 -1.04 -7.68
CA ILE A 41 2.03 -1.37 -6.89
C ILE A 41 3.13 -1.95 -7.79
N THR A 42 2.77 -2.88 -8.67
CA THR A 42 3.70 -3.53 -9.60
C THR A 42 4.30 -2.51 -10.56
N ARG A 43 3.48 -1.62 -11.11
CA ARG A 43 3.95 -0.53 -11.98
C ARG A 43 4.88 0.42 -11.23
N SER A 44 4.54 0.81 -10.01
CA SER A 44 5.35 1.71 -9.18
C SER A 44 6.74 1.12 -8.88
N VAL A 45 6.83 -0.17 -8.61
CA VAL A 45 8.13 -0.84 -8.40
C VAL A 45 8.90 -0.95 -9.72
N GLY A 46 8.20 -1.28 -10.82
CA GLY A 46 8.80 -1.33 -12.15
C GLY A 46 9.40 0.01 -12.59
N ASP A 47 8.65 1.10 -12.39
CA ASP A 47 9.10 2.47 -12.71
C ASP A 47 10.28 2.86 -11.82
N PHE A 48 10.24 2.55 -10.51
CA PHE A 48 11.38 2.81 -9.62
C PHE A 48 12.64 2.08 -10.13
N MET A 49 12.56 0.75 -10.34
CA MET A 49 13.69 -0.04 -10.84
C MET A 49 14.23 0.46 -12.17
N HIS A 50 13.34 0.75 -13.12
CA HIS A 50 13.71 1.21 -14.45
C HIS A 50 14.32 2.61 -14.43
N LEU A 51 13.81 3.53 -13.61
CA LEU A 51 14.27 4.92 -13.62
C LEU A 51 15.50 5.16 -12.73
N THR A 52 15.69 4.39 -11.67
CA THR A 52 16.75 4.67 -10.69
C THR A 52 17.92 3.67 -10.74
N LEU A 53 17.65 2.38 -11.00
CA LEU A 53 18.66 1.33 -10.83
C LEU A 53 19.10 0.69 -12.16
N MET A 54 18.16 0.38 -13.04
CA MET A 54 18.38 -0.46 -14.22
C MET A 54 17.62 0.05 -15.47
N PRO A 55 18.01 1.20 -16.03
CA PRO A 55 17.30 1.83 -17.16
C PRO A 55 17.39 1.06 -18.47
N LYS A 56 18.36 0.15 -18.61
CA LYS A 56 18.48 -0.70 -19.80
C LYS A 56 17.56 -1.92 -19.77
N THR A 57 16.98 -2.25 -18.61
CA THR A 57 16.13 -3.43 -18.44
C THR A 57 14.68 -3.06 -18.74
N PRO A 58 13.96 -3.82 -19.59
CA PRO A 58 12.55 -3.60 -19.85
C PRO A 58 11.71 -3.72 -18.58
N ILE A 59 10.76 -2.80 -18.39
CA ILE A 59 9.89 -2.77 -17.19
C ILE A 59 9.09 -4.07 -16.99
N THR A 60 8.75 -4.75 -18.09
CA THR A 60 8.04 -6.04 -18.10
C THR A 60 8.80 -7.14 -17.35
N MET A 61 10.14 -7.12 -17.39
CA MET A 61 10.96 -8.09 -16.65
C MET A 61 10.81 -7.90 -15.14
N PHE A 62 10.78 -6.64 -14.68
CA PHE A 62 10.52 -6.35 -13.26
C PHE A 62 9.12 -6.78 -12.84
N HIS A 63 8.10 -6.52 -13.68
CA HIS A 63 6.74 -6.96 -13.38
C HIS A 63 6.68 -8.48 -13.14
N ILE A 64 7.21 -9.27 -14.08
CA ILE A 64 7.19 -10.74 -13.97
C ILE A 64 8.00 -11.21 -12.75
N MET A 65 9.17 -10.61 -12.49
CA MET A 65 10.00 -10.95 -11.35
C MET A 65 9.27 -10.74 -10.01
N PHE A 66 8.74 -9.54 -9.75
CA PHE A 66 8.04 -9.26 -8.50
C PHE A 66 6.73 -10.02 -8.37
N LEU A 67 5.96 -10.18 -9.45
CA LEU A 67 4.70 -10.93 -9.44
C LEU A 67 4.92 -12.43 -9.26
N SER A 68 5.98 -13.01 -9.81
CA SER A 68 6.29 -14.43 -9.59
C SER A 68 6.63 -14.74 -8.13
N LEU A 69 7.39 -13.85 -7.49
CA LEU A 69 7.68 -13.93 -6.06
C LEU A 69 6.42 -13.73 -5.20
N ALA A 70 5.58 -12.74 -5.54
CA ALA A 70 4.30 -12.53 -4.85
C ALA A 70 3.34 -13.71 -5.04
N CYS A 71 3.30 -14.31 -6.23
CA CYS A 71 2.58 -15.54 -6.51
C CYS A 71 3.08 -16.66 -5.60
N TYR A 72 4.38 -16.92 -5.55
CA TYR A 72 4.96 -17.93 -4.65
C TYR A 72 4.57 -17.70 -3.18
N ALA A 73 4.68 -16.46 -2.71
CA ALA A 73 4.29 -16.08 -1.35
C ALA A 73 2.80 -16.36 -1.09
N SER A 74 1.93 -16.08 -2.06
CA SER A 74 0.48 -16.26 -1.94
C SER A 74 0.03 -17.73 -1.88
N LEU A 75 0.84 -18.66 -2.41
CA LEU A 75 0.57 -20.10 -2.32
C LEU A 75 0.76 -20.62 -0.90
N LYS A 76 1.55 -19.92 -0.07
CA LYS A 76 1.74 -20.24 1.34
C LYS A 76 0.60 -19.63 2.18
N GLU A 77 0.61 -19.90 3.47
CA GLU A 77 -0.29 -19.26 4.42
C GLU A 77 0.16 -17.81 4.70
N ILE A 78 -0.79 -16.95 5.08
CA ILE A 78 -0.50 -15.57 5.46
C ILE A 78 0.51 -15.49 6.61
N THR A 79 0.55 -16.50 7.48
CA THR A 79 1.51 -16.63 8.58
C THR A 79 2.96 -16.66 8.08
N ALA A 80 3.23 -17.26 6.92
CA ALA A 80 4.57 -17.26 6.32
C ALA A 80 4.99 -15.85 5.89
N ILE A 81 4.09 -15.11 5.24
CA ILE A 81 4.32 -13.71 4.82
C ILE A 81 4.59 -12.83 6.04
N VAL A 82 3.76 -12.97 7.09
CA VAL A 82 3.89 -12.19 8.32
C VAL A 82 5.21 -12.48 9.04
N ARG A 83 5.63 -13.75 9.15
CA ARG A 83 6.90 -14.14 9.81
C ARG A 83 8.13 -13.56 9.09
N VAL A 84 8.12 -13.54 7.77
CA VAL A 84 9.20 -12.90 6.99
C VAL A 84 9.25 -11.40 7.29
N ASN A 85 8.10 -10.75 7.41
CA ASN A 85 8.05 -9.33 7.77
C ASN A 85 8.42 -9.03 9.21
N GLU A 86 8.06 -9.88 10.15
CA GLU A 86 8.49 -9.76 11.53
C GLU A 86 10.03 -9.81 11.66
N PHE A 87 10.69 -10.60 10.82
CA PHE A 87 12.15 -10.68 10.76
C PHE A 87 12.80 -9.49 10.04
N ILE A 88 12.29 -9.09 8.87
CA ILE A 88 12.95 -8.09 8.02
C ILE A 88 12.57 -6.65 8.40
N ALA A 89 11.35 -6.39 8.89
CA ALA A 89 10.90 -5.04 9.19
C ALA A 89 11.77 -4.31 10.24
N PRO A 90 12.23 -4.96 11.35
CA PRO A 90 13.16 -4.32 12.29
C PRO A 90 14.49 -3.92 11.65
N LEU A 91 15.03 -4.77 10.76
CA LEU A 91 16.27 -4.48 10.05
C LEU A 91 16.12 -3.24 9.16
N ILE A 92 15.02 -3.17 8.41
CA ILE A 92 14.73 -2.01 7.55
C ILE A 92 14.51 -0.76 8.38
N PHE A 93 13.80 -0.88 9.50
CA PHE A 93 13.60 0.24 10.40
C PHE A 93 14.94 0.79 10.93
N ILE A 94 15.88 -0.08 11.31
CA ILE A 94 17.22 0.35 11.76
C ILE A 94 17.99 1.00 10.61
N MET A 95 18.07 0.35 9.45
CA MET A 95 18.74 0.90 8.26
C MET A 95 18.20 2.28 7.93
N PHE A 96 16.89 2.42 7.98
CA PHE A 96 16.20 3.66 7.74
C PHE A 96 16.64 4.77 8.72
N TRP A 97 16.60 4.52 10.03
CA TRP A 97 17.02 5.52 11.01
C TRP A 97 18.49 5.90 10.91
N VAL A 98 19.36 4.93 10.62
CA VAL A 98 20.79 5.20 10.40
C VAL A 98 20.98 6.16 9.23
N THR A 99 20.31 5.91 8.10
CA THR A 99 20.40 6.80 6.93
C THR A 99 19.82 8.19 7.22
N TYR A 100 18.70 8.28 7.94
CA TYR A 100 18.07 9.56 8.27
C TYR A 100 18.87 10.40 9.26
N LEU A 101 19.47 9.79 10.28
CA LEU A 101 20.35 10.48 11.22
C LEU A 101 21.57 11.08 10.50
N ALA A 102 22.06 10.41 9.46
CA ALA A 102 23.14 10.92 8.63
C ALA A 102 22.74 12.19 7.85
N LEU A 103 21.46 12.37 7.53
CA LEU A 103 20.97 13.59 6.86
C LEU A 103 20.81 14.78 7.80
N VAL A 104 20.71 14.55 9.12
CA VAL A 104 20.48 15.63 10.09
C VAL A 104 21.64 16.63 10.13
N SER A 105 22.86 16.22 9.75
CA SER A 105 24.00 17.15 9.65
C SER A 105 23.79 18.25 8.60
N GLU A 106 22.99 17.96 7.57
CA GLU A 106 22.68 18.89 6.48
C GLU A 106 21.46 19.76 6.78
N TRP A 107 20.89 19.68 7.99
CA TRP A 107 19.65 20.36 8.35
C TRP A 107 19.80 21.89 8.38
N SER A 108 18.83 22.61 7.80
CA SER A 108 18.69 24.06 7.96
C SER A 108 17.24 24.48 8.21
N TRP A 109 17.03 25.27 9.25
CA TRP A 109 15.71 25.84 9.60
C TRP A 109 15.21 26.87 8.59
N GLU A 110 16.13 27.54 7.86
CA GLU A 110 15.76 28.53 6.84
C GLU A 110 14.96 27.91 5.69
N ARG A 111 15.17 26.61 5.43
CA ARG A 111 14.45 25.86 4.39
C ARG A 111 12.96 25.67 4.69
N PHE A 112 12.53 25.94 5.93
CA PHE A 112 11.12 25.99 6.31
C PHE A 112 10.48 27.36 6.09
N MET A 113 11.23 28.44 5.83
CA MET A 113 10.64 29.77 5.64
C MET A 113 9.46 29.83 4.63
N PRO A 114 9.44 29.04 3.54
CA PRO A 114 8.30 29.02 2.63
C PRO A 114 7.01 28.40 3.21
N SER A 115 7.08 27.59 4.28
CA SER A 115 5.86 26.97 4.85
C SER A 115 4.98 27.96 5.61
N PHE A 116 5.55 29.06 6.11
CA PHE A 116 4.77 30.09 6.82
C PHE A 116 3.81 30.87 5.92
N ARG A 117 3.86 30.65 4.59
CA ARG A 117 2.93 31.23 3.62
C ARG A 117 1.88 30.22 3.13
N LEU A 118 1.85 29.00 3.67
CA LEU A 118 0.89 27.97 3.28
C LEU A 118 -0.49 28.28 3.83
N ASP A 119 -1.49 28.26 2.94
CA ASP A 119 -2.88 28.16 3.35
C ASP A 119 -3.16 26.72 3.80
N LEU A 120 -3.28 26.52 5.11
CA LEU A 120 -3.50 25.20 5.72
C LEU A 120 -4.76 24.53 5.17
N PHE A 121 -5.83 25.29 4.93
CA PHE A 121 -7.10 24.72 4.51
C PHE A 121 -7.01 24.19 3.07
N ASN A 122 -6.47 25.01 2.16
CA ASN A 122 -6.25 24.60 0.78
C ASN A 122 -5.23 23.46 0.68
N THR A 123 -4.17 23.50 1.48
CA THR A 123 -3.16 22.43 1.53
C THR A 123 -3.77 21.10 1.95
N MET A 124 -4.60 21.08 3.02
CA MET A 124 -5.27 19.86 3.46
C MET A 124 -6.21 19.30 2.38
N LYS A 125 -6.92 20.18 1.65
CA LYS A 125 -7.81 19.78 0.57
C LYS A 125 -7.05 19.21 -0.63
N GLU A 126 -5.88 19.74 -0.94
CA GLU A 126 -5.05 19.29 -2.07
C GLU A 126 -4.22 18.04 -1.76
N THR A 127 -4.10 17.66 -0.48
CA THR A 127 -3.23 16.55 -0.01
C THR A 127 -4.05 15.35 0.49
N THR A 128 -5.30 15.22 0.05
CA THR A 128 -6.19 14.13 0.49
C THR A 128 -5.74 12.75 -0.02
N ASP A 129 -4.97 12.70 -1.10
CA ASP A 129 -4.37 11.50 -1.68
C ASP A 129 -3.41 10.78 -0.70
N ILE A 130 -2.72 11.52 0.18
CA ILE A 130 -1.87 10.95 1.25
C ILE A 130 -2.70 10.11 2.23
N LEU A 131 -3.99 10.38 2.41
CA LEU A 131 -4.84 9.56 3.26
C LEU A 131 -5.28 8.25 2.56
N ALA A 132 -5.35 8.25 1.23
CA ALA A 132 -5.86 7.14 0.45
C ALA A 132 -4.88 5.95 0.39
N ILE A 133 -3.70 6.16 -0.21
CA ILE A 133 -2.79 5.08 -0.59
C ILE A 133 -2.14 4.34 0.61
N PRO A 134 -1.61 5.03 1.63
CA PRO A 134 -0.97 4.34 2.74
C PRO A 134 -1.96 3.83 3.80
N PHE A 135 -3.09 4.50 4.04
CA PHE A 135 -3.99 4.18 5.16
C PHE A 135 -5.30 3.49 4.76
N MET A 136 -5.97 3.96 3.71
CA MET A 136 -7.28 3.40 3.34
C MET A 136 -7.13 2.06 2.60
N ASP A 137 -6.10 1.91 1.76
CA ASP A 137 -5.76 0.61 1.16
C ASP A 137 -5.45 -0.46 2.21
N THR A 138 -4.61 -0.13 3.19
CA THR A 138 -4.24 -1.04 4.27
C THR A 138 -5.46 -1.40 5.11
N ALA A 139 -6.34 -0.43 5.40
CA ALA A 139 -7.60 -0.72 6.08
C ALA A 139 -8.45 -1.75 5.32
N ILE A 140 -8.59 -1.61 4.00
CA ILE A 140 -9.31 -2.57 3.16
C ILE A 140 -8.60 -3.93 3.17
N CYS A 141 -7.28 -3.97 2.96
CA CYS A 141 -6.51 -5.22 2.97
C CYS A 141 -6.63 -5.98 4.30
N LEU A 142 -6.63 -5.26 5.42
CA LEU A 142 -6.76 -5.86 6.75
C LEU A 142 -8.13 -6.53 6.95
N THR A 143 -9.19 -6.09 6.27
CA THR A 143 -10.51 -6.74 6.38
C THR A 143 -10.52 -8.20 5.90
N MET A 144 -9.68 -8.54 4.91
CA MET A 144 -9.50 -9.91 4.44
C MET A 144 -8.65 -10.75 5.41
N ILE A 145 -7.78 -10.11 6.19
CA ILE A 145 -6.79 -10.77 7.07
C ILE A 145 -7.31 -10.93 8.51
N PHE A 146 -8.28 -10.10 8.93
CA PHE A 146 -8.88 -10.15 10.26
C PHE A 146 -9.40 -11.51 10.74
N PRO A 147 -9.86 -12.45 9.90
CA PRO A 147 -10.21 -13.79 10.34
C PRO A 147 -9.06 -14.57 10.96
N PHE A 148 -7.82 -14.29 10.53
CA PHE A 148 -6.62 -15.02 10.93
C PHE A 148 -5.96 -14.44 12.19
N MET A 149 -6.53 -13.39 12.80
CA MET A 149 -6.01 -12.78 14.03
C MET A 149 -6.65 -13.40 15.28
N SER A 150 -5.81 -13.83 16.23
CA SER A 150 -6.21 -14.51 17.48
C SER A 150 -6.60 -13.58 18.63
N THR A 151 -6.25 -12.29 18.57
CA THR A 151 -6.42 -11.32 19.67
C THR A 151 -7.30 -10.12 19.27
N SER A 152 -7.52 -9.19 20.21
CA SER A 152 -8.27 -7.94 19.98
C SER A 152 -7.71 -7.18 18.78
N LYS A 153 -8.50 -7.12 17.70
CA LYS A 153 -8.09 -6.63 16.38
C LYS A 153 -7.83 -5.11 16.34
N MET A 154 -8.42 -4.35 17.26
CA MET A 154 -8.45 -2.89 17.18
C MET A 154 -7.17 -2.24 17.70
N LYS A 155 -6.59 -2.73 18.80
CA LYS A 155 -5.40 -2.11 19.40
C LYS A 155 -4.18 -2.16 18.47
N PRO A 156 -3.80 -3.32 17.89
CA PRO A 156 -2.65 -3.42 17.00
C PRO A 156 -2.82 -2.62 15.70
N VAL A 157 -4.04 -2.57 15.16
CA VAL A 157 -4.36 -1.79 13.96
C VAL A 157 -4.20 -0.30 14.24
N PHE A 158 -4.77 0.19 15.34
CA PHE A 158 -4.68 1.60 15.70
C PHE A 158 -3.24 2.02 16.02
N SER A 159 -2.49 1.20 16.76
CA SER A 159 -1.07 1.48 17.04
C SER A 159 -0.23 1.47 15.76
N GLY A 160 -0.49 0.56 14.82
CA GLY A 160 0.20 0.50 13.54
C GLY A 160 -0.09 1.72 12.66
N ILE A 161 -1.35 2.17 12.59
CA ILE A 161 -1.73 3.39 11.87
C ILE A 161 -1.04 4.62 12.48
N LEU A 162 -1.10 4.77 13.81
CA LEU A 162 -0.49 5.90 14.52
C LEU A 162 1.03 5.93 14.34
N PHE A 163 1.68 4.77 14.45
CA PHE A 163 3.11 4.63 14.21
C PHE A 163 3.48 5.02 12.78
N THR A 164 2.77 4.50 11.79
CA THR A 164 3.03 4.79 10.36
C THR A 164 2.80 6.27 10.04
N ALA A 165 1.73 6.87 10.58
CA ALA A 165 1.44 8.30 10.39
C ALA A 165 2.54 9.19 10.99
N THR A 166 2.97 8.88 12.22
CA THR A 166 4.07 9.61 12.88
C THR A 166 5.37 9.45 12.11
N PHE A 167 5.66 8.23 11.67
CA PHE A 167 6.88 7.91 10.92
C PHE A 167 6.94 8.67 9.59
N ILE A 168 5.91 8.58 8.74
CA ILE A 168 5.86 9.32 7.46
C ILE A 168 5.91 10.83 7.68
N SER A 169 5.24 11.35 8.71
CA SER A 169 5.27 12.79 9.02
C SER A 169 6.68 13.25 9.38
N LEU A 170 7.40 12.46 10.20
CA LEU A 170 8.79 12.74 10.55
C LEU A 170 9.71 12.65 9.32
N MET A 171 9.45 11.70 8.41
CA MET A 171 10.20 11.58 7.16
C MET A 171 10.08 12.84 6.30
N ILE A 172 8.87 13.34 6.11
CA ILE A 172 8.61 14.57 5.35
C ILE A 172 9.25 15.77 6.05
N PHE A 173 9.15 15.85 7.37
CA PHE A 173 9.77 16.91 8.17
C PHE A 173 11.28 16.96 7.96
N ILE A 174 11.97 15.81 8.03
CA ILE A 174 13.40 15.73 7.78
C ILE A 174 13.75 16.04 6.33
N MET A 175 12.97 15.55 5.37
CA MET A 175 13.15 15.87 3.96
C MET A 175 13.14 17.38 3.72
N ILE A 176 12.17 18.09 4.29
CA ILE A 176 12.04 19.55 4.15
C ILE A 176 13.22 20.27 4.80
N GLY A 177 13.67 19.82 5.98
CA GLY A 177 14.83 20.41 6.65
C GLY A 177 16.15 20.26 5.88
N VAL A 178 16.25 19.23 5.02
CA VAL A 178 17.49 18.89 4.29
C VAL A 178 17.51 19.44 2.86
N ILE A 179 16.37 19.54 2.17
CA ILE A 179 16.35 20.06 0.78
C ILE A 179 15.39 21.20 0.53
N GLY A 180 14.54 21.54 1.50
CA GLY A 180 13.53 22.58 1.37
C GLY A 180 12.31 22.15 0.58
N ILE A 181 11.22 22.91 0.78
CA ILE A 181 9.87 22.58 0.32
C ILE A 181 9.79 22.55 -1.20
N THR A 182 10.32 23.58 -1.87
CA THR A 182 10.28 23.69 -3.33
C THR A 182 10.93 22.48 -3.99
N ARG A 183 12.15 22.13 -3.56
CA ARG A 183 12.88 20.99 -4.14
C ARG A 183 12.20 19.66 -3.84
N ALA A 184 11.75 19.45 -2.59
CA ALA A 184 11.05 18.24 -2.20
C ALA A 184 9.76 18.01 -3.02
N SER A 185 9.05 19.08 -3.39
CA SER A 185 7.80 18.99 -4.16
C SER A 185 7.98 18.65 -5.65
N HIS A 186 9.16 18.90 -6.21
CA HIS A 186 9.45 18.65 -7.64
C HIS A 186 10.20 17.34 -7.89
N LEU A 187 10.82 16.75 -6.87
CA LEU A 187 11.54 15.49 -7.01
C LEU A 187 10.57 14.30 -7.00
N THR A 188 10.83 13.33 -7.88
CA THR A 188 10.00 12.12 -7.98
C THR A 188 10.28 11.12 -6.87
N TYR A 189 11.55 10.92 -6.57
CA TYR A 189 12.02 10.04 -5.49
C TYR A 189 12.95 10.84 -4.59
N PRO A 190 12.42 11.82 -3.83
CA PRO A 190 13.21 12.82 -3.11
C PRO A 190 14.26 12.17 -2.20
N LEU A 191 13.90 11.10 -1.49
CA LEU A 191 14.83 10.39 -0.62
C LEU A 191 15.99 9.77 -1.37
N PHE A 192 15.70 9.03 -2.45
CA PHE A 192 16.74 8.40 -3.26
C PHE A 192 17.70 9.45 -3.83
N THR A 193 17.16 10.53 -4.41
CA THR A 193 17.96 11.61 -5.00
C THR A 193 18.88 12.26 -3.97
N VAL A 194 18.39 12.50 -2.75
CA VAL A 194 19.19 13.15 -1.71
C VAL A 194 20.35 12.28 -1.25
N PHE A 195 20.15 10.98 -1.06
CA PHE A 195 21.25 10.09 -0.71
C PHE A 195 22.24 9.86 -1.87
N GLN A 196 21.79 10.00 -3.12
CA GLN A 196 22.66 9.94 -4.28
C GLN A 196 23.55 11.20 -4.39
N GLU A 197 23.01 12.37 -4.04
CA GLU A 197 23.71 13.65 -4.15
C GLU A 197 24.60 13.97 -2.95
N LEU A 198 24.12 13.66 -1.74
CA LEU A 198 24.85 13.93 -0.51
C LEU A 198 25.92 12.86 -0.31
N ARG A 199 27.17 13.21 -0.58
CA ARG A 199 28.33 12.45 -0.11
C ARG A 199 28.53 12.70 1.38
N ILE A 200 27.69 12.08 2.22
CA ILE A 200 27.67 12.33 3.66
C ILE A 200 29.00 11.93 4.32
N TYR A 201 29.69 10.91 3.80
CA TYR A 201 31.00 10.48 4.28
C TYR A 201 31.92 10.02 3.15
N ALA A 202 33.22 10.29 3.26
CA ALA A 202 34.25 9.84 2.31
C ALA A 202 34.43 8.31 2.22
N PHE A 203 33.82 7.55 3.14
CA PHE A 203 33.97 6.08 3.24
C PHE A 203 32.70 5.29 2.88
N ILE A 204 31.51 5.92 2.89
CA ILE A 204 30.26 5.25 2.55
C ILE A 204 29.78 5.76 1.19
N GLU A 205 30.31 5.13 0.15
CA GLU A 205 29.85 5.29 -1.22
C GLU A 205 28.63 4.36 -1.39
N HIS A 206 27.46 4.88 -1.79
CA HIS A 206 26.21 4.12 -2.06
C HIS A 206 25.17 3.98 -0.94
N VAL A 207 24.95 5.02 -0.12
CA VAL A 207 23.83 5.04 0.85
C VAL A 207 22.47 4.94 0.15
N GLU A 208 22.34 5.45 -1.08
CA GLU A 208 21.12 5.36 -1.89
C GLU A 208 20.69 3.92 -2.18
N ALA A 209 21.63 2.96 -2.20
CA ALA A 209 21.32 1.55 -2.37
C ALA A 209 20.57 0.98 -1.16
N ILE A 210 20.95 1.37 0.06
CA ILE A 210 20.29 0.95 1.30
C ILE A 210 18.84 1.45 1.31
N VAL A 211 18.63 2.72 0.94
CA VAL A 211 17.30 3.32 0.83
C VAL A 211 16.47 2.64 -0.25
N SER A 212 17.07 2.31 -1.38
CA SER A 212 16.41 1.58 -2.47
C SER A 212 15.93 0.21 -2.00
N ILE A 213 16.76 -0.54 -1.28
CA ILE A 213 16.38 -1.85 -0.73
C ILE A 213 15.23 -1.71 0.25
N ALA A 214 15.27 -0.72 1.14
CA ALA A 214 14.20 -0.46 2.11
C ALA A 214 12.87 -0.15 1.42
N VAL A 215 12.86 0.78 0.46
CA VAL A 215 11.65 1.16 -0.30
C VAL A 215 11.13 -0.02 -1.11
N LEU A 216 12.00 -0.71 -1.85
CA LEU A 216 11.63 -1.88 -2.65
C LEU A 216 11.00 -2.97 -1.78
N TYR A 217 11.58 -3.24 -0.62
CA TYR A 217 11.02 -4.22 0.30
C TYR A 217 9.63 -3.81 0.79
N THR A 218 9.43 -2.57 1.25
CA THR A 218 8.13 -2.13 1.79
C THR A 218 7.04 -2.25 0.73
N VAL A 219 7.34 -1.82 -0.50
CA VAL A 219 6.38 -1.88 -1.61
C VAL A 219 6.14 -3.33 -2.06
N PHE A 220 7.19 -4.16 -2.14
CA PHE A 220 7.08 -5.58 -2.46
C PHE A 220 6.30 -6.37 -1.40
N PHE A 221 6.49 -6.06 -0.11
CA PHE A 221 5.72 -6.66 0.96
C PHE A 221 4.24 -6.32 0.83
N LYS A 222 3.90 -5.05 0.54
CA LYS A 222 2.51 -4.63 0.23
C LYS A 222 1.96 -5.44 -0.95
N LEU A 223 2.76 -5.63 -2.01
CA LEU A 223 2.35 -6.44 -3.18
C LEU A 223 2.00 -7.88 -2.78
N CYS A 224 2.83 -8.55 -1.98
CA CYS A 224 2.58 -9.91 -1.51
C CYS A 224 1.25 -10.03 -0.74
N VAL A 225 0.97 -9.08 0.15
CA VAL A 225 -0.26 -9.05 0.94
C VAL A 225 -1.49 -8.83 0.05
N VAL A 226 -1.42 -7.87 -0.88
CA VAL A 226 -2.52 -7.61 -1.81
C VAL A 226 -2.76 -8.81 -2.72
N TYR A 227 -1.69 -9.42 -3.25
CA TYR A 227 -1.78 -10.61 -4.10
C TYR A 227 -2.43 -11.79 -3.37
N TYR A 228 -2.04 -12.03 -2.11
CA TYR A 228 -2.67 -13.02 -1.25
C TYR A 228 -4.18 -12.78 -1.10
N ASN A 229 -4.58 -11.52 -0.89
CA ASN A 229 -6.00 -11.15 -0.76
C ASN A 229 -6.80 -11.40 -2.05
N ILE A 230 -6.21 -11.19 -3.23
CA ILE A 230 -6.85 -11.53 -4.52
C ILE A 230 -7.10 -13.03 -4.59
N VAL A 231 -6.06 -13.83 -4.37
CA VAL A 231 -6.14 -15.30 -4.46
C VAL A 231 -7.14 -15.84 -3.45
N LEU A 232 -7.08 -15.37 -2.19
CA LEU A 232 -8.02 -15.75 -1.14
C LEU A 232 -9.46 -15.37 -1.53
N GLY A 233 -9.68 -14.14 -2.00
CA GLY A 233 -11.01 -13.66 -2.40
C GLY A 233 -11.63 -14.50 -3.52
N ILE A 234 -10.86 -14.83 -4.56
CA ILE A 234 -11.32 -15.66 -5.68
C ILE A 234 -11.59 -17.10 -5.20
N CYS A 235 -10.66 -17.70 -4.43
CA CYS A 235 -10.84 -19.03 -3.87
C CYS A 235 -12.10 -19.14 -3.02
N THR A 236 -12.35 -18.16 -2.15
CA THR A 236 -13.53 -18.13 -1.28
C THR A 236 -14.82 -17.91 -2.07
N LEU A 237 -14.82 -17.00 -3.04
CA LEU A 237 -16.02 -16.69 -3.82
C LEU A 237 -16.47 -17.85 -4.72
N PHE A 238 -15.53 -18.51 -5.38
CA PHE A 238 -15.80 -19.61 -6.32
C PHE A 238 -15.61 -21.01 -5.73
N ASN A 239 -15.29 -21.11 -4.43
CA ASN A 239 -15.04 -22.35 -3.71
C ASN A 239 -13.93 -23.22 -4.37
N ILE A 240 -12.85 -22.57 -4.81
CA ILE A 240 -11.72 -23.21 -5.50
C ILE A 240 -10.69 -23.66 -4.46
N ARG A 241 -10.44 -24.98 -4.39
CA ARG A 241 -9.49 -25.58 -3.45
C ARG A 241 -8.02 -25.40 -3.84
N ASN A 242 -7.73 -25.42 -5.14
CA ASN A 242 -6.37 -25.32 -5.65
C ASN A 242 -5.99 -23.86 -5.95
N LYS A 243 -5.29 -23.22 -5.01
CA LYS A 243 -4.82 -21.83 -5.13
C LYS A 243 -3.92 -21.61 -6.35
N THR A 244 -3.11 -22.61 -6.73
CA THR A 244 -2.15 -22.53 -7.84
C THR A 244 -2.82 -22.27 -9.18
N MET A 245 -4.01 -22.85 -9.38
CA MET A 245 -4.80 -22.68 -10.61
C MET A 245 -5.18 -21.21 -10.88
N ILE A 246 -5.40 -20.43 -9.82
CA ILE A 246 -5.73 -19.00 -9.92
C ILE A 246 -4.48 -18.14 -9.82
N SER A 247 -3.56 -18.52 -8.92
CA SER A 247 -2.39 -17.71 -8.58
C SER A 247 -1.44 -17.53 -9.77
N ILE A 248 -1.25 -18.54 -10.64
CA ILE A 248 -0.32 -18.41 -11.77
C ILE A 248 -0.88 -17.49 -12.87
N PRO A 249 -2.12 -17.67 -13.38
CA PRO A 249 -2.68 -16.78 -14.40
C PRO A 249 -2.75 -15.31 -13.97
N LEU A 250 -2.92 -15.04 -12.67
CA LEU A 250 -2.96 -13.68 -12.13
C LEU A 250 -1.69 -12.87 -12.41
N ILE A 251 -0.53 -13.51 -12.58
CA ILE A 251 0.72 -12.82 -12.96
C ILE A 251 0.52 -12.07 -14.28
N TRP A 252 -0.03 -12.74 -15.28
CA TRP A 252 -0.23 -12.16 -16.60
C TRP A 252 -1.32 -11.09 -16.60
N VAL A 253 -2.41 -11.33 -15.87
CA VAL A 253 -3.50 -10.36 -15.72
C VAL A 253 -2.96 -9.08 -15.08
N ILE A 254 -2.31 -9.17 -13.92
CA ILE A 254 -1.82 -8.00 -13.17
C ILE A 254 -0.71 -7.28 -13.96
N SER A 255 0.20 -8.02 -14.60
CA SER A 255 1.25 -7.43 -15.44
C SER A 255 0.65 -6.68 -16.64
N GLY A 256 -0.36 -7.25 -17.31
CA GLY A 256 -1.07 -6.61 -18.42
C GLY A 256 -1.75 -5.32 -17.98
N PHE A 257 -2.50 -5.35 -16.87
CA PHE A 257 -3.10 -4.15 -16.29
C PHE A 257 -2.02 -3.12 -15.93
N ALA A 258 -0.88 -3.54 -15.37
CA ALA A 258 0.20 -2.64 -14.94
C ALA A 258 0.84 -1.90 -16.13
N LEU A 259 0.90 -2.53 -17.29
CA LEU A 259 1.36 -1.90 -18.53
C LEU A 259 0.32 -0.94 -19.12
N SER A 260 -0.97 -1.19 -18.89
CA SER A 260 -2.06 -0.38 -19.43
C SER A 260 -2.41 0.87 -18.61
N ASN A 261 -1.99 0.95 -17.35
CA ASN A 261 -2.46 1.98 -16.42
C ASN A 261 -2.17 3.40 -16.92
N HIS A 262 -0.90 3.75 -17.18
CA HIS A 262 -0.52 5.11 -17.58
C HIS A 262 0.66 5.10 -18.55
N THR A 263 0.60 6.00 -19.54
CA THR A 263 1.64 6.24 -20.55
C THR A 263 2.84 6.98 -19.99
N SER A 264 2.65 7.85 -19.00
CA SER A 264 3.71 8.57 -18.31
C SER A 264 3.47 8.66 -16.80
N LEU A 265 4.55 8.85 -16.04
CA LEU A 265 4.47 9.10 -14.59
C LEU A 265 3.76 10.41 -14.23
N ILE A 266 3.75 11.38 -15.14
CA ILE A 266 3.07 12.66 -14.93
C ILE A 266 1.55 12.44 -14.98
N ASP A 267 1.08 11.72 -16.00
CA ASP A 267 -0.35 11.36 -16.15
C ASP A 267 -0.83 10.56 -14.93
N PHE A 268 -0.01 9.66 -14.42
CA PHE A 268 -0.32 8.89 -13.21
C PHE A 268 -0.50 9.80 -11.99
N ARG A 269 0.40 10.77 -11.77
CA ARG A 269 0.29 11.70 -10.63
C ARG A 269 -0.92 12.59 -10.69
N GLU A 270 -1.27 13.08 -11.87
CA GLU A 270 -2.47 13.91 -12.04
C GLU A 270 -3.73 13.09 -11.78
N TRP A 271 -3.76 11.85 -12.26
CA TRP A 271 -4.86 10.94 -11.97
C TRP A 271 -4.97 10.63 -10.47
N ASP A 272 -3.85 10.31 -9.82
CA ASP A 272 -3.80 10.00 -8.39
C ASP A 272 -4.33 11.16 -7.54
N LYS A 273 -3.81 12.37 -7.76
CA LYS A 273 -4.24 13.57 -7.03
C LYS A 273 -5.74 13.82 -7.17
N LYS A 274 -6.30 13.58 -8.35
CA LYS A 274 -7.68 13.95 -8.66
C LYS A 274 -8.71 12.89 -8.26
N TYR A 275 -8.39 11.60 -8.43
CA TYR A 275 -9.38 10.53 -8.36
C TYR A 275 -9.11 9.49 -7.26
N MET A 276 -7.85 9.33 -6.83
CA MET A 276 -7.48 8.21 -5.95
C MET A 276 -8.23 8.25 -4.61
N PHE A 277 -8.36 9.44 -4.01
CA PHE A 277 -9.09 9.58 -2.74
C PHE A 277 -10.55 9.16 -2.87
N ILE A 278 -11.27 9.68 -3.87
CA ILE A 278 -12.70 9.37 -4.08
C ILE A 278 -12.86 7.88 -4.41
N TYR A 279 -12.00 7.35 -5.27
CA TYR A 279 -12.00 5.94 -5.66
C TYR A 279 -11.82 5.05 -4.44
N THR A 280 -10.75 5.23 -3.66
CA THR A 280 -10.47 4.42 -2.47
C THR A 280 -11.51 4.62 -1.36
N MET A 281 -12.07 5.82 -1.20
CA MET A 281 -13.14 6.11 -0.22
C MET A 281 -14.40 5.28 -0.45
N LEU A 282 -14.74 5.00 -1.71
CA LEU A 282 -15.85 4.13 -2.04
C LEU A 282 -15.69 2.74 -1.40
N TYR A 283 -14.50 2.15 -1.52
CA TYR A 283 -14.20 0.80 -1.04
C TYR A 283 -13.92 0.73 0.46
N ALA A 284 -13.23 1.73 1.01
CA ALA A 284 -12.79 1.76 2.41
C ALA A 284 -13.90 2.21 3.37
N VAL A 285 -14.79 3.11 2.94
CA VAL A 285 -15.74 3.80 3.82
C VAL A 285 -17.17 3.56 3.40
N ILE A 286 -17.52 3.89 2.16
CA ILE A 286 -18.93 3.90 1.70
C ILE A 286 -19.52 2.48 1.74
N ILE A 287 -18.88 1.52 1.08
CA ILE A 287 -19.39 0.15 1.00
C ILE A 287 -19.46 -0.52 2.41
N PRO A 288 -18.43 -0.43 3.28
CA PRO A 288 -18.52 -0.99 4.63
C PRO A 288 -19.61 -0.37 5.49
N ILE A 289 -19.86 0.95 5.38
CA ILE A 289 -20.95 1.63 6.08
C ILE A 289 -22.31 1.09 5.61
N LEU A 290 -22.52 0.97 4.30
CA LEU A 290 -23.75 0.40 3.74
C LEU A 290 -24.00 -1.02 4.26
N LEU A 291 -22.98 -1.87 4.24
CA LEU A 291 -23.06 -3.23 4.77
C LEU A 291 -23.38 -3.25 6.27
N LEU A 292 -22.81 -2.33 7.07
CA LEU A 292 -23.10 -2.20 8.49
C LEU A 292 -24.56 -1.81 8.74
N ILE A 293 -25.10 -0.86 7.96
CA ILE A 293 -26.50 -0.44 8.04
C ILE A 293 -27.41 -1.63 7.74
N VAL A 294 -27.18 -2.35 6.63
CA VAL A 294 -27.98 -3.53 6.25
C VAL A 294 -27.90 -4.62 7.31
N THR A 295 -26.71 -4.85 7.89
CA THR A 295 -26.53 -5.83 8.97
C THR A 295 -27.38 -5.47 10.19
N LYS A 296 -27.36 -4.20 10.62
CA LYS A 296 -28.16 -3.75 11.77
C LYS A 296 -29.66 -3.88 11.50
N LEU A 297 -30.12 -3.47 10.32
CA LEU A 297 -31.54 -3.57 9.93
C LEU A 297 -32.02 -5.03 9.92
N LYS A 298 -31.23 -5.97 9.38
CA LYS A 298 -31.57 -7.40 9.39
C LYS A 298 -31.61 -7.99 10.81
N ARG A 299 -30.73 -7.55 11.71
CA ARG A 299 -30.75 -7.98 13.11
C ARG A 299 -31.99 -7.47 13.85
N LEU A 300 -32.36 -6.20 13.65
CA LEU A 300 -33.57 -5.63 14.23
C LEU A 300 -34.83 -6.38 13.77
N LYS A 301 -34.91 -6.72 12.48
CA LYS A 301 -36.03 -7.50 11.92
C LYS A 301 -36.08 -8.97 12.38
N LYS A 302 -34.98 -9.51 12.92
CA LYS A 302 -34.96 -10.87 13.52
C LYS A 302 -35.27 -10.86 15.02
N ALA A 303 -35.21 -9.69 15.66
CA ALA A 303 -35.39 -9.52 17.10
C ALA A 303 -36.80 -9.05 17.49
N GLY A 304 -37.62 -8.61 16.52
CA GLY A 304 -39.06 -8.38 16.65
C GLY A 304 -39.82 -9.33 15.75
#